data_AF-A0A7L2IEM7-F1
#
_entry.id   AF-A0A7L2IEM7-F1
#
_cell.length_a   1.000
_cell.length_b   1.000
_cell.length_c   1.000
_cell.angle_alpha   90.00
_cell.angle_beta   90.00
_cell.angle_gamma   90.00
#
_symmetry.space_group_name_H-M   'P 1'
#
loop_
_entity.id
_entity.type
_entity.pdbx_description
1 polymer ?
#
loop_
_entity_poly.entity_id
_entity_poly.type
_entity_poly.pdbx_seq_one_letter_code
_entity_poly.pdbx_strand_id
1 'polypeptide(L)'
;EEVMVLERILLQTIKFDLQVEHPYQFLLKYAKQLKGDKNKIQKLVQMAWTFVNDSLCTTLSLQWEPEIIAVAVMYLAGRLCKFEIQEWTSKPMYRRWWEQFVQDVPVDVLEDICHQILDLYSQGKQQMPHHTPHQLQQPPSLQSTPQAPTVQQSQQSQSSEQSQPQQQKESQQSAQQQQQQQTQAQQTKKPSPQSSPPRQNKRPAV
;
A
#
# COMPACT_ATOMS: atom_id res chain seq x y z
N GLU A 1 -19.58 15.43 -19.80
CA GLU A 1 -20.95 15.55 -19.25
C GLU A 1 -21.36 14.31 -18.47
N GLU A 2 -21.11 13.10 -18.98
CA GLU A 2 -21.49 11.83 -18.33
C GLU A 2 -21.02 11.69 -16.87
N VAL A 3 -19.75 12.01 -16.58
CA VAL A 3 -19.21 11.94 -15.20
C VAL A 3 -20.00 12.80 -14.20
N MET A 4 -20.45 14.00 -14.60
CA MET A 4 -21.22 14.89 -13.73
C MET A 4 -22.63 14.34 -13.45
N VAL A 5 -23.22 13.64 -14.42
CA VAL A 5 -24.51 12.97 -14.24
C VAL A 5 -24.35 11.78 -13.29
N LEU A 6 -23.31 10.96 -13.50
CA LEU A 6 -23.03 9.83 -12.61
C LEU A 6 -22.67 10.29 -11.19
N GLU A 7 -21.92 11.38 -11.02
CA GLU A 7 -21.59 11.95 -9.71
C GLU A 7 -22.86 12.22 -8.89
N ARG A 8 -23.88 12.85 -9.49
CA ARG A 8 -25.15 13.12 -8.82
C ARG A 8 -25.87 11.84 -8.41
N ILE A 9 -25.90 10.84 -9.30
CA ILE A 9 -26.51 9.53 -9.01
C ILE A 9 -25.76 8.83 -7.88
N LEU A 10 -24.42 8.85 -7.91
CA LEU A 10 -23.55 8.24 -6.91
C LEU A 10 -23.80 8.87 -5.52
N LEU A 11 -23.77 10.19 -5.42
CA LEU A 11 -24.02 10.92 -4.17
C LEU A 11 -25.38 10.57 -3.55
N GLN A 12 -26.42 10.47 -4.38
CA GLN A 12 -27.74 10.04 -3.91
C GLN A 12 -27.75 8.56 -3.48
N THR A 13 -27.07 7.70 -4.22
CA THR A 13 -27.00 6.25 -3.95
C THR A 13 -26.32 5.95 -2.62
N ILE A 14 -25.19 6.60 -2.35
CA ILE A 14 -24.46 6.49 -1.06
C ILE A 14 -25.09 7.36 0.04
N LYS A 15 -26.26 7.96 -0.21
CA LYS A 15 -27.03 8.78 0.74
C LYS A 15 -26.22 9.96 1.31
N PHE A 16 -25.30 10.52 0.51
CA PHE A 16 -24.36 11.57 0.93
C PHE A 16 -23.48 11.18 2.13
N ASP A 17 -23.33 9.89 2.42
CA ASP A 17 -22.38 9.40 3.41
C ASP A 17 -20.99 9.32 2.78
N LEU A 18 -20.22 10.40 2.96
CA LEU A 18 -18.88 10.55 2.39
C LEU A 18 -17.77 10.22 3.39
N GLN A 19 -18.10 9.93 4.65
CA GLN A 19 -17.13 9.66 5.70
C GLN A 19 -16.89 8.16 5.82
N VAL A 20 -15.81 7.70 5.20
CA VAL A 20 -15.45 6.29 5.21
C VAL A 20 -14.12 6.08 5.92
N GLU A 21 -14.10 5.16 6.87
CA GLU A 21 -12.88 4.70 7.53
C GLU A 21 -12.32 3.46 6.81
N HIS A 22 -10.99 3.35 6.76
CA HIS A 22 -10.31 2.25 6.07
C HIS A 22 -9.41 1.43 7.00
N PRO A 23 -9.13 0.15 6.70
CA PRO A 23 -8.35 -0.73 7.59
C PRO A 23 -6.93 -0.23 7.90
N TYR A 24 -6.34 0.60 7.03
CA TYR A 24 -4.95 1.08 7.15
C TYR A 24 -4.66 1.76 8.49
N GLN A 25 -5.57 2.62 8.98
CA GLN A 25 -5.35 3.34 10.24
C GLN A 25 -5.30 2.39 11.44
N PHE A 26 -6.16 1.36 11.41
CA PHE A 26 -6.27 0.36 12.46
C PHE A 26 -5.08 -0.59 12.43
N LEU A 27 -4.65 -1.03 11.24
CA LEU A 27 -3.43 -1.82 11.05
C LEU A 27 -2.22 -1.15 11.74
N LEU A 28 -1.99 0.14 11.47
CA LEU A 28 -0.87 0.88 12.07
C LEU A 28 -1.06 1.07 13.58
N LYS A 29 -2.29 1.34 14.04
CA LYS A 29 -2.62 1.51 15.46
C LYS A 29 -2.40 0.22 16.26
N TYR A 30 -2.77 -0.93 15.71
CA TYR A 30 -2.63 -2.23 16.37
C TYR A 30 -1.18 -2.72 16.33
N ALA A 31 -0.49 -2.58 15.19
CA ALA A 31 0.91 -2.97 15.07
C ALA A 31 1.83 -2.22 16.05
N LYS A 32 1.55 -0.94 16.32
CA LYS A 32 2.29 -0.14 17.33
C LYS A 32 2.19 -0.70 18.75
N GLN A 33 1.17 -1.50 19.06
CA GLN A 33 0.98 -2.09 20.39
C GLN A 33 1.70 -3.44 20.55
N LEU A 34 2.23 -4.01 19.46
CA LEU A 34 3.01 -5.24 19.49
C LEU A 34 4.43 -4.99 20.02
N LYS A 35 4.91 -5.85 20.92
CA LYS A 35 6.21 -5.76 21.60
C LYS A 35 7.20 -6.86 21.18
N GLY A 36 7.11 -7.30 19.94
CA GLY A 36 8.01 -8.29 19.34
C GLY A 36 9.25 -7.69 18.66
N ASP A 37 9.94 -8.52 17.90
CA ASP A 37 11.07 -8.09 17.07
C ASP A 37 10.63 -7.05 16.03
N LYS A 38 11.33 -5.91 15.98
CA LYS A 38 10.96 -4.76 15.13
C LYS A 38 10.96 -5.11 13.65
N ASN A 39 11.91 -5.94 13.19
CA ASN A 39 12.01 -6.31 11.78
C ASN A 39 10.87 -7.27 11.39
N LYS A 40 10.52 -8.21 12.28
CA LYS A 40 9.36 -9.09 12.08
C LYS A 40 8.05 -8.31 12.06
N ILE A 41 7.86 -7.36 12.97
CA ILE A 41 6.67 -6.49 12.98
C ILE A 41 6.60 -5.63 11.72
N GLN A 42 7.72 -5.05 11.29
CA GLN A 42 7.76 -4.28 10.04
C GLN A 42 7.35 -5.14 8.84
N LYS A 43 7.89 -6.36 8.74
CA LYS A 43 7.53 -7.31 7.68
C LYS A 43 6.04 -7.70 7.74
N LEU A 44 5.51 -7.96 8.94
CA LEU A 44 4.09 -8.23 9.17
C LEU A 44 3.22 -7.09 8.62
N VAL A 45 3.51 -5.86 9.02
CA VAL A 45 2.75 -4.67 8.59
C VAL A 45 2.84 -4.47 7.09
N GLN A 46 4.02 -4.66 6.49
CA GLN A 46 4.20 -4.51 5.05
C GLN A 46 3.34 -5.51 4.27
N MET A 47 3.33 -6.78 4.69
CA MET A 47 2.48 -7.78 4.04
C MET A 47 0.99 -7.53 4.30
N ALA A 48 0.62 -7.22 5.54
CA ALA A 48 -0.75 -6.89 5.90
C ALA A 48 -1.27 -5.69 5.10
N TRP A 49 -0.44 -4.68 4.86
CA TRP A 49 -0.78 -3.53 4.02
C TRP A 49 -1.11 -3.94 2.58
N THR A 50 -0.32 -4.83 1.99
CA THR A 50 -0.63 -5.40 0.67
C THR A 50 -1.97 -6.12 0.69
N PHE A 51 -2.25 -6.93 1.70
CA PHE A 51 -3.55 -7.60 1.82
C PHE A 51 -4.73 -6.65 2.04
N VAL A 52 -4.53 -5.47 2.65
CA VAL A 52 -5.57 -4.43 2.67
C VAL A 52 -5.84 -3.93 1.26
N ASN A 53 -4.81 -3.71 0.43
CA ASN A 53 -5.03 -3.29 -0.96
C ASN A 53 -5.83 -4.35 -1.74
N ASP A 54 -5.51 -5.63 -1.53
CA ASP A 54 -6.19 -6.74 -2.18
C ASP A 54 -7.64 -6.87 -1.71
N SER A 55 -7.93 -6.64 -0.43
CA SER A 55 -9.30 -6.71 0.10
C SER A 55 -10.23 -5.67 -0.52
N LEU A 56 -9.70 -4.53 -0.99
CA LEU A 56 -10.49 -3.51 -1.71
C LEU A 56 -10.95 -3.98 -3.10
N CYS A 57 -10.34 -5.02 -3.66
CA CYS A 57 -10.79 -5.67 -4.90
C CYS A 57 -11.89 -6.73 -4.66
N THR A 58 -12.31 -6.92 -3.40
CA THR A 58 -13.39 -7.83 -3.00
C THR A 58 -14.57 -7.03 -2.43
N THR A 59 -15.61 -7.72 -1.96
CA THR A 59 -16.74 -7.09 -1.25
C THR A 59 -16.55 -7.04 0.27
N LEU A 60 -15.35 -7.33 0.79
CA LEU A 60 -15.10 -7.38 2.24
C LEU A 60 -15.44 -6.08 2.97
N SER A 61 -15.26 -4.92 2.34
CA SER A 61 -15.63 -3.61 2.90
C SER A 61 -17.14 -3.41 3.08
N LEU A 62 -17.96 -4.27 2.46
CA LEU A 62 -19.42 -4.30 2.63
C LEU A 62 -19.86 -5.34 3.66
N GLN A 63 -18.97 -6.25 4.06
CA GLN A 63 -19.25 -7.37 4.95
C GLN A 63 -18.78 -7.10 6.38
N TRP A 64 -17.63 -6.44 6.54
CA TRP A 64 -16.94 -6.31 7.83
C TRP A 64 -16.40 -4.90 8.06
N GLU A 65 -16.40 -4.48 9.33
CA GLU A 65 -15.82 -3.22 9.77
C GLU A 65 -14.30 -3.18 9.50
N PRO A 66 -13.74 -1.99 9.21
CA PRO A 66 -12.32 -1.84 8.87
C PRO A 66 -11.37 -2.32 9.98
N GLU A 67 -11.78 -2.28 11.25
CA GLU A 67 -11.06 -2.85 12.40
C GLU A 67 -10.88 -4.37 12.29
N ILE A 68 -11.95 -5.07 11.91
CA ILE A 68 -11.97 -6.53 11.77
C ILE A 68 -11.08 -6.94 10.59
N ILE A 69 -11.22 -6.24 9.46
CA ILE A 69 -10.36 -6.47 8.29
C ILE A 69 -8.89 -6.26 8.65
N ALA A 70 -8.56 -5.20 9.40
CA ALA A 70 -7.19 -4.92 9.84
C ALA A 70 -6.60 -6.07 10.69
N VAL A 71 -7.39 -6.64 11.61
CA VAL A 71 -7.00 -7.82 12.38
C VAL A 71 -6.83 -9.04 11.48
N ALA A 72 -7.75 -9.28 10.55
CA ALA A 72 -7.71 -10.42 9.65
C ALA A 72 -6.46 -10.41 8.74
N VAL A 73 -6.09 -9.25 8.18
CA VAL A 73 -4.87 -9.15 7.35
C VAL A 73 -3.59 -9.32 8.16
N MET A 74 -3.57 -8.88 9.43
CA MET A 74 -2.47 -9.16 10.35
C MET A 74 -2.40 -10.66 10.68
N TYR A 75 -3.55 -11.30 10.91
CA TYR A 75 -3.65 -12.74 11.11
C TYR A 75 -3.11 -13.51 9.89
N LEU A 76 -3.54 -13.14 8.67
CA LEU A 76 -3.07 -13.73 7.42
C LEU A 76 -1.55 -13.60 7.25
N ALA A 77 -1.03 -12.37 7.40
CA ALA A 77 0.40 -12.10 7.29
C ALA A 77 1.21 -12.89 8.34
N GLY A 78 0.69 -13.00 9.56
CA GLY A 78 1.28 -13.80 10.63
C GLY A 78 1.37 -15.28 10.26
N ARG A 79 0.26 -15.86 9.78
CA ARG A 79 0.20 -17.25 9.32
C ARG A 79 1.19 -17.54 8.19
N LEU A 80 1.25 -16.68 7.17
CA LEU A 80 2.16 -16.85 6.02
C LEU A 80 3.64 -16.68 6.41
N CYS A 81 3.95 -15.78 7.34
CA CYS A 81 5.31 -15.59 7.86
C CYS A 81 5.69 -16.59 8.96
N LYS A 82 4.75 -17.42 9.43
CA LYS A 82 4.91 -18.28 10.62
C LYS A 82 5.33 -17.47 11.86
N PHE A 83 4.66 -16.34 12.08
CA PHE A 83 4.87 -15.48 13.23
C PHE A 83 3.82 -15.77 14.31
N GLU A 84 4.31 -16.02 15.53
CA GLU A 84 3.47 -16.16 16.73
C GLU A 84 3.13 -14.78 17.30
N ILE A 85 2.15 -14.11 16.69
CA ILE A 85 1.74 -12.74 17.10
C ILE A 85 1.30 -12.71 18.58
N GLN A 86 0.76 -13.81 19.11
CA GLN A 86 0.37 -13.95 20.51
C GLN A 86 1.53 -13.60 21.47
N GLU A 87 2.76 -14.02 21.16
CA GLU A 87 3.96 -13.75 21.96
C GLU A 87 4.34 -12.27 21.99
N TRP A 88 3.86 -11.48 21.04
CA TRP A 88 4.15 -10.05 20.95
C TRP A 88 3.12 -9.19 21.70
N THR A 89 2.11 -9.81 22.30
CA THR A 89 1.09 -9.11 23.07
C THR A 89 1.49 -8.97 24.54
N SER A 90 1.13 -7.85 25.16
CA SER A 90 1.50 -7.59 26.57
C SER A 90 0.50 -8.12 27.59
N LYS A 91 -0.66 -8.61 27.14
CA LYS A 91 -1.81 -8.88 28.00
C LYS A 91 -2.10 -10.40 27.98
N PRO A 92 -1.61 -11.16 28.97
CA PRO A 92 -1.81 -12.61 29.03
C PRO A 92 -3.26 -13.01 29.33
N MET A 93 -4.13 -12.05 29.63
CA MET A 93 -5.54 -12.29 29.98
C MET A 93 -6.40 -12.70 28.78
N TYR A 94 -5.99 -12.36 27.56
CA TYR A 94 -6.73 -12.69 26.35
C TYR A 94 -6.31 -14.05 25.80
N ARG A 95 -7.28 -14.89 25.45
CA ARG A 95 -7.01 -16.21 24.85
C ARG A 95 -6.54 -16.05 23.41
N ARG A 96 -7.02 -15.03 22.71
CA ARG A 96 -6.64 -14.70 21.33
C ARG A 96 -6.05 -13.31 21.27
N TRP A 97 -4.93 -13.15 20.57
CA TRP A 97 -4.17 -11.90 20.54
C TRP A 97 -4.98 -10.71 20.06
N TRP A 98 -5.98 -10.94 19.20
CA TRP A 98 -6.81 -9.90 18.63
C TRP A 98 -7.95 -9.42 19.54
N GLU A 99 -8.28 -10.14 20.61
CA GLU A 99 -9.35 -9.76 21.56
C GLU A 99 -9.04 -8.44 22.28
N GLN A 100 -7.78 -8.01 22.29
CA GLN A 100 -7.39 -6.70 22.83
C GLN A 100 -7.74 -5.53 21.90
N PHE A 101 -8.06 -5.80 20.63
CA PHE A 101 -8.34 -4.80 19.58
C PHE A 101 -9.80 -4.82 19.15
N VAL A 102 -10.37 -6.02 18.95
CA VAL A 102 -11.76 -6.25 18.54
C VAL A 102 -12.38 -7.32 19.44
N GLN A 103 -13.59 -7.07 19.94
CA GLN A 103 -14.29 -8.00 20.84
C GLN A 103 -15.17 -8.97 20.05
N ASP A 104 -15.36 -10.17 20.59
CA ASP A 104 -16.31 -11.19 20.09
C ASP A 104 -16.12 -11.63 18.62
N VAL A 105 -14.92 -11.46 18.05
CA VAL A 105 -14.60 -11.95 16.70
C VAL A 105 -14.08 -13.40 16.76
N PRO A 106 -14.85 -14.38 16.24
CA PRO A 106 -14.41 -15.76 16.18
C PRO A 106 -13.28 -15.94 15.16
N VAL A 107 -12.46 -16.97 15.33
CA VAL A 107 -11.35 -17.27 14.40
C VAL A 107 -11.87 -17.60 13.01
N ASP A 108 -13.04 -18.22 12.91
CA ASP A 108 -13.66 -18.61 11.64
C ASP A 108 -13.96 -17.39 10.76
N VAL A 109 -14.30 -16.24 11.36
CA VAL A 109 -14.48 -14.97 10.64
C VAL A 109 -13.16 -14.47 10.07
N LEU A 110 -12.08 -14.52 10.84
CA LEU A 110 -10.76 -14.14 10.34
C LEU A 110 -10.32 -15.06 9.19
N GLU A 111 -10.56 -16.36 9.33
CA GLU A 111 -10.24 -17.34 8.30
C GLU A 111 -11.07 -17.14 7.03
N ASP A 112 -12.38 -16.86 7.13
CA ASP A 112 -13.21 -16.53 5.99
C ASP A 112 -12.69 -15.31 5.21
N ILE A 113 -12.36 -14.22 5.92
CA ILE A 113 -11.76 -13.02 5.31
C ILE A 113 -10.43 -13.38 4.61
N CYS A 114 -9.61 -14.22 5.26
CA CYS A 114 -8.34 -14.66 4.67
C CYS A 114 -8.55 -15.46 3.37
N HIS A 115 -9.51 -16.38 3.34
CA HIS A 115 -9.82 -17.16 2.14
C HIS A 115 -10.28 -16.25 1.00
N GLN A 116 -11.19 -15.29 1.26
CA GLN A 116 -11.65 -14.34 0.25
C GLN A 116 -10.49 -13.51 -0.36
N ILE A 117 -9.49 -13.12 0.45
CA ILE A 117 -8.29 -12.42 -0.06
C ILE A 117 -7.40 -13.38 -0.87
N LEU A 118 -7.18 -14.60 -0.38
CA LEU A 118 -6.32 -15.60 -1.04
C LEU A 118 -6.92 -16.11 -2.37
N ASP A 119 -8.24 -16.05 -2.53
CA ASP A 119 -8.92 -16.41 -3.78
C ASP A 119 -8.44 -15.56 -4.98
N LEU A 120 -8.06 -14.30 -4.74
CA LEU A 120 -7.48 -13.43 -5.77
C LEU A 120 -6.18 -14.01 -6.36
N TYR A 121 -5.40 -14.71 -5.53
CA TYR A 121 -4.14 -15.33 -5.94
C TYR A 121 -4.34 -16.69 -6.61
N SER A 122 -5.42 -17.40 -6.26
CA SER A 122 -5.80 -18.68 -6.89
C SER A 122 -6.39 -18.47 -8.28
N GLN A 123 -7.16 -17.39 -8.45
CA GLN A 123 -7.79 -17.02 -9.70
C GLN A 123 -6.84 -16.28 -10.67
N GLY A 124 -5.72 -15.74 -10.17
CA GLY A 124 -4.69 -15.01 -10.95
C GLY A 124 -3.94 -15.79 -12.05
N LYS A 125 -4.28 -17.06 -12.31
CA LYS A 125 -3.95 -17.71 -13.61
C LYS A 125 -4.91 -17.31 -14.74
N GLN A 126 -6.03 -16.68 -14.42
CA GLN A 126 -6.92 -16.00 -15.35
C GLN A 126 -6.78 -14.50 -15.12
N GLN A 127 -5.83 -13.95 -15.86
CA GLN A 127 -5.61 -12.53 -16.18
C GLN A 127 -6.59 -11.54 -15.52
N MET A 128 -6.04 -10.69 -14.64
CA MET A 128 -6.56 -9.34 -14.42
C MET A 128 -6.92 -8.74 -15.79
N PRO A 129 -8.08 -8.09 -15.97
CA PRO A 129 -8.37 -7.35 -17.19
C PRO A 129 -7.34 -6.23 -17.30
N HIS A 130 -6.26 -6.50 -18.04
CA HIS A 130 -5.36 -5.47 -18.47
C HIS A 130 -6.18 -4.61 -19.42
N HIS A 131 -6.58 -3.42 -18.97
CA HIS A 131 -7.08 -2.39 -19.85
C HIS A 131 -5.95 -2.05 -20.82
N THR A 132 -5.87 -2.79 -21.93
CA THR A 132 -5.29 -2.27 -23.15
C THR A 132 -6.03 -0.97 -23.45
N PRO A 133 -5.34 0.16 -23.66
CA PRO A 133 -5.97 1.29 -24.31
C PRO A 133 -6.26 0.82 -25.74
N HIS A 134 -7.43 0.23 -25.95
CA HIS A 134 -7.94 0.02 -27.29
C HIS A 134 -8.08 1.41 -27.91
N GLN A 135 -7.17 1.71 -28.82
CA GLN A 135 -7.32 2.73 -29.85
C GLN A 135 -8.77 2.76 -30.31
N LEU A 136 -9.37 3.94 -30.24
CA LEU A 136 -10.60 4.26 -30.96
C LEU A 136 -10.40 3.84 -32.42
N GLN A 137 -10.99 2.70 -32.80
CA GLN A 137 -11.02 2.27 -34.19
C GLN A 137 -11.84 3.29 -34.97
N GLN A 138 -11.18 3.97 -35.89
CA GLN A 138 -11.82 4.81 -36.89
C GLN A 138 -12.77 3.94 -37.73
N PRO A 139 -13.94 4.48 -38.15
CA PRO A 139 -14.88 3.73 -38.97
C PRO A 139 -14.28 3.42 -40.36
N PRO A 140 -14.65 2.28 -40.98
CA PRO A 140 -14.04 1.84 -42.23
C PRO A 140 -14.47 2.71 -43.40
N SER A 141 -13.52 3.35 -44.07
CA SER A 141 -13.72 4.03 -45.34
C SER A 141 -13.88 3.02 -46.47
N LEU A 142 -15.10 2.90 -46.99
CA LEU A 142 -15.39 2.28 -48.28
C LEU A 142 -14.92 3.20 -49.39
N GLN A 143 -13.89 2.81 -50.15
CA GLN A 143 -13.72 3.26 -51.54
C GLN A 143 -12.79 2.33 -52.33
N SER A 144 -13.12 2.21 -53.61
CA SER A 144 -12.95 1.06 -54.47
C SER A 144 -11.97 1.31 -55.63
N THR A 145 -11.09 0.32 -55.90
CA THR A 145 -10.49 -0.08 -57.21
C THR A 145 -9.55 0.91 -57.96
N PRO A 146 -8.74 0.48 -58.98
CA PRO A 146 -7.95 -0.77 -59.18
C PRO A 146 -6.55 -0.61 -59.88
N GLN A 147 -5.68 -1.65 -59.80
CA GLN A 147 -4.53 -2.06 -60.69
C GLN A 147 -3.29 -1.11 -60.78
N ALA A 148 -2.01 -1.51 -61.01
CA ALA A 148 -1.32 -2.70 -61.55
C ALA A 148 0.21 -2.70 -61.14
N PRO A 149 1.07 -3.69 -61.54
CA PRO A 149 2.24 -4.21 -60.79
C PRO A 149 3.66 -3.96 -61.36
N THR A 150 4.72 -4.13 -60.54
CA THR A 150 6.15 -4.34 -60.94
C THR A 150 6.91 -4.98 -59.75
N VAL A 151 7.32 -6.26 -59.70
CA VAL A 151 8.37 -7.08 -60.37
C VAL A 151 9.82 -6.91 -59.82
N GLN A 152 10.40 -8.05 -59.38
CA GLN A 152 11.83 -8.45 -59.19
C GLN A 152 12.64 -7.81 -58.03
N GLN A 153 13.13 -8.52 -57.00
CA GLN A 153 14.07 -9.66 -56.90
C GLN A 153 15.52 -9.33 -57.31
N SER A 154 16.46 -9.20 -56.36
CA SER A 154 17.76 -9.94 -56.32
C SER A 154 18.79 -9.44 -55.28
N GLN A 155 19.44 -10.44 -54.66
CA GLN A 155 20.87 -10.57 -54.32
C GLN A 155 21.49 -10.01 -53.01
N GLN A 156 22.15 -10.96 -52.34
CA GLN A 156 23.19 -10.85 -51.31
C GLN A 156 24.43 -10.09 -51.81
N SER A 157 25.15 -9.41 -50.91
CA SER A 157 26.58 -9.66 -50.62
C SER A 157 27.11 -8.77 -49.50
N GLN A 158 28.17 -9.27 -48.86
CA GLN A 158 28.84 -8.84 -47.64
C GLN A 158 29.57 -7.48 -47.76
N SER A 159 29.73 -6.76 -46.63
CA SER A 159 31.02 -6.60 -45.92
C SER A 159 31.12 -5.29 -45.10
N SER A 160 31.59 -5.44 -43.85
CA SER A 160 32.48 -4.53 -43.10
C SER A 160 32.06 -3.08 -42.80
N GLU A 161 31.80 -2.74 -41.53
CA GLU A 161 32.73 -2.02 -40.63
C GLU A 161 32.05 -1.54 -39.33
N GLN A 162 32.76 -1.80 -38.21
CA GLN A 162 32.88 -1.01 -36.98
C GLN A 162 31.76 -0.03 -36.57
N SER A 163 31.18 -0.27 -35.38
CA SER A 163 30.89 0.76 -34.35
C SER A 163 30.54 0.12 -32.99
N GLN A 164 31.11 0.68 -31.92
CA GLN A 164 30.96 0.29 -30.50
C GLN A 164 29.53 0.41 -29.97
N PRO A 165 29.13 -0.35 -28.94
CA PRO A 165 28.13 0.09 -27.97
C PRO A 165 28.80 0.67 -26.73
N GLN A 166 28.52 1.95 -26.51
CA GLN A 166 28.89 2.76 -25.37
C GLN A 166 27.93 2.46 -24.20
N GLN A 167 28.51 2.17 -23.02
CA GLN A 167 28.03 2.47 -21.66
C GLN A 167 26.65 1.90 -21.26
N GLN A 168 26.56 0.90 -20.37
CA GLN A 168 27.03 0.97 -18.97
C GLN A 168 26.60 2.29 -18.31
N LYS A 169 25.28 2.46 -18.11
CA LYS A 169 24.72 3.59 -17.37
C LYS A 169 23.43 3.20 -16.62
N GLU A 170 23.54 2.28 -15.67
CA GLU A 170 22.47 2.06 -14.68
C GLU A 170 22.99 1.61 -13.30
N SER A 171 24.23 2.00 -12.96
CA SER A 171 24.82 1.72 -11.64
C SER A 171 25.29 2.98 -10.90
N GLN A 172 24.74 4.16 -11.24
CA GLN A 172 25.12 5.44 -10.62
C GLN A 172 23.95 6.32 -10.15
N GLN A 173 22.74 5.76 -9.96
CA GLN A 173 21.61 6.50 -9.37
C GLN A 173 21.32 6.18 -7.90
N SER A 174 22.04 5.24 -7.27
CA SER A 174 21.84 4.89 -5.85
C SER A 174 22.81 5.57 -4.88
N ALA A 175 23.71 6.45 -5.35
CA ALA A 175 24.69 7.14 -4.49
C ALA A 175 24.37 8.63 -4.23
N GLN A 176 23.28 9.17 -4.77
CA GLN A 176 22.95 10.61 -4.64
C GLN A 176 21.72 10.94 -3.79
N GLN A 177 21.05 9.94 -3.19
CA GLN A 177 19.96 10.17 -2.23
C GLN A 177 20.36 9.99 -0.75
N GLN A 178 21.61 9.63 -0.47
CA GLN A 178 22.09 9.48 0.92
C GLN A 178 22.81 10.72 1.48
N GLN A 179 22.83 11.84 0.75
CA GLN A 179 23.53 13.07 1.17
C GLN A 179 22.63 14.28 1.41
N GLN A 180 21.31 14.09 1.52
CA GLN A 180 20.34 15.17 1.80
C GLN A 180 19.62 15.09 3.14
N GLN A 181 20.04 14.22 4.07
CA GLN A 181 19.45 14.13 5.41
C GLN A 181 20.44 14.30 6.58
N GLN A 182 21.63 14.86 6.32
CA GLN A 182 22.60 15.21 7.38
C GLN A 182 22.84 16.72 7.59
N THR A 183 22.14 17.61 6.87
CA THR A 183 22.38 19.07 6.98
C THR A 183 21.31 19.85 7.75
N GLN A 184 20.47 19.19 8.55
CA GLN A 184 19.49 19.87 9.43
C GLN A 184 19.70 19.62 10.93
N ALA A 185 20.89 19.18 11.35
CA ALA A 185 21.25 18.96 12.76
C ALA A 185 22.29 19.93 13.33
N GLN A 186 22.61 21.05 12.65
CA GLN A 186 23.56 22.04 13.16
C GLN A 186 23.15 23.47 12.80
N GLN A 187 22.12 24.03 13.46
CA GLN A 187 22.01 25.48 13.70
C GLN A 187 20.83 25.81 14.64
N THR A 188 20.96 25.46 15.92
CA THR A 188 20.35 26.21 17.04
C THR A 188 21.08 25.85 18.35
N LYS A 189 22.31 26.36 18.52
CA LYS A 189 22.94 26.46 19.84
C LYS A 189 23.73 27.76 19.98
N LYS A 190 23.18 28.71 20.74
CA LYS A 190 23.91 29.60 21.66
C LYS A 190 22.93 30.26 22.64
N PRO A 191 23.39 30.79 23.79
CA PRO A 191 23.47 30.09 25.06
C PRO A 191 22.40 30.56 26.08
N SER A 192 22.16 29.74 27.09
CA SER A 192 21.28 30.04 28.24
C SER A 192 21.82 31.20 29.09
N PRO A 193 20.97 32.15 29.53
CA PRO A 193 21.26 32.98 30.70
C PRO A 193 20.82 32.29 32.00
N GLN A 194 21.63 32.47 33.04
CA GLN A 194 21.49 31.94 34.40
C GLN A 194 20.11 32.12 35.03
N SER A 195 19.71 31.09 35.77
CA SER A 195 18.59 31.07 36.71
C SER A 195 18.90 31.89 37.97
N SER A 196 18.08 32.92 38.24
CA SER A 196 17.97 33.55 39.56
C SER A 196 17.15 32.67 40.51
N PRO A 197 17.51 32.53 41.79
CA PRO A 197 16.75 31.73 42.75
C PRO A 197 15.46 32.42 43.22
N PRO A 198 14.42 31.67 43.62
CA PRO A 198 13.15 32.23 44.06
C PRO A 198 13.24 32.87 45.46
N ARG A 199 12.62 34.05 45.57
CA ARG A 199 12.46 34.86 46.78
C ARG A 199 11.52 34.15 47.77
N GLN A 200 12.01 33.88 48.98
CA GLN A 200 11.19 33.40 50.09
C GLN A 200 10.17 34.48 50.50
N ASN A 201 8.87 34.18 50.39
CA ASN A 201 7.82 34.95 51.03
C ASN A 201 7.69 34.46 52.49
N LYS A 202 8.21 35.26 53.44
CA LYS A 202 7.89 35.11 54.86
C LYS A 202 6.46 35.61 55.12
N ARG A 203 5.67 34.80 55.82
CA ARG A 203 4.47 35.26 56.57
C ARG A 203 4.87 36.41 57.50
N PRO A 204 4.03 37.44 57.69
CA PRO A 204 4.12 38.24 58.90
C PRO A 204 3.50 37.42 60.06
N ALA A 205 4.27 37.28 61.13
CA ALA A 205 3.73 37.03 62.45
C ALA A 205 3.80 38.36 63.22
N VAL A 206 2.70 38.68 63.91
CA VAL A 206 2.45 39.82 64.81
C VAL A 206 2.18 41.15 64.13
#